data_AF-A0A2T3IWB3-F1
#
_entry.id   AF-A0A2T3IWB3-F1
#
_cell.length_a   1.000
_cell.length_b   1.000
_cell.length_c   1.000
_cell.angle_alpha   90.00
_cell.angle_beta   90.00
_cell.angle_gamma   90.00
#
_symmetry.space_group_name_H-M   'P 1'
#
loop_
_entity.id
_entity.type
_entity.pdbx_description
1 polymer ?
#
loop_
_entity_poly.entity_id
_entity_poly.type
_entity_poly.pdbx_seq_one_letter_code
_entity_poly.pdbx_strand_id
1 'polypeptide(L)'
;MAWIYALLIFIAGAIVGAFAMRLSNKGLKQQKELKKELDKSKYELEQFRQELVDHFAQSSELLDNIAKDYSKLYEHMAKTSTELMPNLPEQDNPFARRISTLEAVKDAKQTQDKQPRDYANGATGLLKDQKPESVADEPKPETEESKAS
;
A
#
# COMPACT_ATOMS: atom_id res chain seq x y z
N MET A 1 -22.93 -6.11 70.91
CA MET A 1 -22.15 -7.21 70.31
C MET A 1 -22.00 -7.11 68.78
N ALA A 2 -22.98 -6.59 68.02
CA ALA A 2 -22.87 -6.46 66.56
C ALA A 2 -21.83 -5.43 66.04
N TRP A 3 -21.48 -4.42 66.84
CA TRP A 3 -20.54 -3.37 66.44
C TRP A 3 -19.12 -3.87 66.19
N ILE A 4 -18.72 -4.99 66.82
CA ILE A 4 -17.42 -5.58 66.59
C ILE A 4 -17.32 -5.97 65.11
N TYR A 5 -18.30 -6.72 64.58
CA TYR A 5 -18.39 -7.21 63.19
C TYR A 5 -18.36 -6.09 62.15
N ALA A 6 -18.94 -4.93 62.44
CA ALA A 6 -18.83 -3.76 61.58
C ALA A 6 -17.38 -3.26 61.47
N LEU A 7 -16.62 -3.30 62.57
CA LEU A 7 -15.24 -2.84 62.63
C LEU A 7 -14.28 -3.72 61.82
N LEU A 8 -14.39 -5.06 61.90
CA LEU A 8 -13.54 -5.95 61.11
C LEU A 8 -13.86 -5.97 59.61
N ILE A 9 -15.14 -5.78 59.22
CA ILE A 9 -15.48 -5.59 57.81
C ILE A 9 -14.91 -4.26 57.31
N PHE A 10 -14.98 -3.19 58.11
CA PHE A 10 -14.41 -1.91 57.75
C PHE A 10 -12.89 -1.98 57.56
N ILE A 11 -12.17 -2.64 58.47
CA ILE A 11 -10.71 -2.81 58.38
C ILE A 11 -10.35 -3.68 57.17
N ALA A 12 -11.03 -4.81 56.97
CA ALA A 12 -10.79 -5.68 55.82
C ALA A 12 -11.08 -4.93 54.49
N GLY A 13 -12.18 -4.19 54.42
CA GLY A 13 -12.55 -3.36 53.28
C GLY A 13 -11.54 -2.24 53.02
N ALA A 14 -11.01 -1.59 54.06
CA ALA A 14 -9.98 -0.56 53.93
C ALA A 14 -8.67 -1.13 53.34
N ILE A 15 -8.25 -2.32 53.79
CA ILE A 15 -7.05 -2.99 53.28
C ILE A 15 -7.23 -3.35 51.80
N VAL A 16 -8.37 -3.98 51.46
CA VAL A 16 -8.67 -4.38 50.06
C VAL A 16 -8.82 -3.15 49.17
N GLY A 17 -9.49 -2.10 49.64
CA GLY A 17 -9.66 -0.83 48.91
C GLY A 17 -8.33 -0.13 48.65
N ALA A 18 -7.43 -0.08 49.64
CA ALA A 18 -6.10 0.47 49.48
C ALA A 18 -5.28 -0.32 48.45
N PHE A 19 -5.38 -1.66 48.46
CA PHE A 19 -4.71 -2.52 47.49
C PHE A 19 -5.25 -2.33 46.07
N ALA A 20 -6.57 -2.21 45.92
CA ALA A 20 -7.22 -1.94 44.63
C ALA A 20 -6.82 -0.58 44.05
N MET A 21 -6.80 0.48 44.87
CA MET A 21 -6.35 1.81 44.45
C MET A 21 -4.86 1.82 44.04
N ARG A 22 -4.01 1.09 44.78
CA ARG A 22 -2.58 0.95 44.48
C ARG A 22 -2.34 0.33 43.10
N LEU A 23 -3.15 -0.66 42.72
CA LEU A 23 -3.09 -1.33 41.42
C LEU A 23 -3.67 -0.45 40.30
N SER A 24 -4.79 0.23 40.56
CA SER A 24 -5.50 1.04 39.54
C SER A 24 -4.71 2.27 39.09
N ASN A 25 -3.86 2.85 39.94
CA ASN A 25 -3.08 4.05 39.60
C ASN A 25 -2.03 3.80 38.47
N LYS A 26 -1.68 2.54 38.19
CA LYS A 26 -0.79 2.18 37.06
C LYS A 26 -1.50 2.29 35.70
N GLY A 27 -2.79 1.98 35.62
CA GLY A 27 -3.57 2.02 34.37
C GLY A 27 -3.73 3.43 33.80
N LEU A 28 -3.84 4.45 34.66
CA LEU A 28 -3.92 5.85 34.23
C LEU A 28 -2.63 6.35 33.56
N LYS A 29 -1.47 5.85 34.00
CA LYS A 29 -0.18 6.17 33.36
C LYS A 29 -0.08 5.51 31.99
N GLN A 30 -0.46 4.24 31.89
CA GLN A 30 -0.49 3.50 30.64
C GLN A 30 -1.43 4.15 29.62
N GLN A 31 -2.63 4.56 30.01
CA GLN A 31 -3.55 5.26 29.08
C GLN A 31 -2.98 6.60 28.59
N LYS A 32 -2.25 7.35 29.43
CA LYS A 32 -1.58 8.58 29.01
C LYS A 32 -0.44 8.31 28.04
N GLU A 33 0.33 7.25 28.26
CA GLU A 33 1.40 6.82 27.35
C GLU A 33 0.83 6.35 26.01
N LEU A 34 -0.18 5.49 26.01
CA LEU A 34 -0.85 5.05 24.77
C LEU A 34 -1.44 6.23 24.00
N LYS A 35 -2.09 7.19 24.68
CA LYS A 35 -2.62 8.39 24.03
C LYS A 35 -1.50 9.24 23.43
N LYS A 36 -0.37 9.38 24.14
CA LYS A 36 0.81 10.10 23.66
C LYS A 36 1.43 9.42 22.44
N GLU A 37 1.51 8.09 22.43
CA GLU A 37 1.99 7.32 21.27
C GLU A 37 1.06 7.47 20.07
N LEU A 38 -0.25 7.45 20.29
CA LEU A 38 -1.25 7.66 19.25
C LEU A 38 -1.16 9.07 18.66
N ASP A 39 -1.08 10.10 19.51
CA ASP A 39 -0.92 11.48 19.08
C ASP A 39 0.42 11.69 18.35
N LYS A 40 1.50 11.04 18.82
CA LYS A 40 2.81 11.05 18.15
C LYS A 40 2.73 10.42 16.76
N SER A 41 2.12 9.23 16.64
CA SER A 41 2.00 8.53 15.36
C SER A 41 1.14 9.33 14.36
N LYS A 42 0.06 9.97 14.83
CA LYS A 42 -0.74 10.88 14.02
C LYS A 42 0.06 12.08 13.54
N TYR A 43 0.85 12.68 14.43
CA TYR A 43 1.72 13.79 14.08
C TYR A 43 2.76 13.39 13.03
N GLU A 44 3.42 12.24 13.20
CA GLU A 44 4.37 11.71 12.22
C GLU A 44 3.69 11.45 10.87
N LEU A 45 2.48 10.88 10.84
CA LEU A 45 1.72 10.67 9.61
C LEU A 45 1.39 11.99 8.89
N GLU A 46 1.00 13.01 9.65
CA GLU A 46 0.70 14.33 9.09
C GLU A 46 1.96 14.98 8.51
N GLN A 47 3.11 14.85 9.20
CA GLN A 47 4.40 15.31 8.67
C GLN A 47 4.77 14.59 7.37
N PHE A 48 4.65 13.26 7.34
CA PHE A 48 4.87 12.49 6.10
C PHE A 48 3.93 12.93 4.98
N ARG A 49 2.67 13.24 5.30
CA ARG A 49 1.73 13.75 4.31
C ARG A 49 2.16 15.09 3.75
N GLN A 50 2.60 15.99 4.61
CA GLN A 50 3.09 17.31 4.20
C GLN A 50 4.35 17.18 3.34
N GLU A 51 5.32 16.35 3.76
CA GLU A 51 6.53 16.08 3.00
C GLU A 51 6.23 15.49 1.63
N LEU A 52 5.27 14.55 1.53
CA LEU A 52 4.83 14.01 0.24
C LEU A 52 4.21 15.09 -0.64
N VAL A 53 3.35 15.95 -0.09
CA VAL A 53 2.74 17.05 -0.87
C VAL A 53 3.81 17.99 -1.40
N ASP A 54 4.77 18.38 -0.59
CA ASP A 54 5.88 19.24 -1.01
C ASP A 54 6.75 18.55 -2.07
N HIS A 55 7.03 17.25 -1.90
CA HIS A 55 7.82 16.50 -2.87
C HIS A 55 7.09 16.32 -4.21
N PHE A 56 5.78 16.12 -4.20
CA PHE A 56 4.96 16.09 -5.41
C PHE A 56 4.86 17.47 -6.07
N ALA A 57 4.77 18.55 -5.30
CA ALA A 57 4.80 19.90 -5.84
C ALA A 57 6.11 20.16 -6.58
N GLN A 58 7.26 19.86 -5.96
CA GLN A 58 8.57 19.98 -6.60
C GLN A 58 8.71 19.05 -7.82
N SER A 59 8.23 17.82 -7.72
CA SER A 59 8.25 16.87 -8.84
C SER A 59 7.40 17.33 -10.01
N SER A 60 6.26 17.99 -9.75
CA SER A 60 5.40 18.54 -10.79
C SER A 60 6.07 19.68 -11.55
N GLU A 61 6.85 20.52 -10.84
CA GLU A 61 7.64 21.58 -11.46
C GLU A 61 8.77 20.98 -12.34
N LEU A 62 9.45 19.94 -11.85
CA LEU A 62 10.47 19.25 -12.63
C LEU A 62 9.85 18.56 -13.86
N LEU A 63 8.67 17.94 -13.71
CA LEU A 63 7.94 17.32 -14.82
C LEU A 63 7.50 18.34 -15.86
N ASP A 64 7.05 19.53 -15.45
CA ASP A 64 6.71 20.63 -16.36
C ASP A 64 7.92 21.10 -17.16
N ASN A 65 9.10 21.20 -16.51
CA ASN A 65 10.35 21.51 -17.20
C ASN A 65 10.71 20.44 -18.25
N ILE A 66 10.57 19.15 -17.90
CA ILE A 66 10.78 18.05 -18.85
C ILE A 66 9.77 18.12 -20.00
N ALA A 67 8.50 18.40 -19.74
CA ALA A 67 7.48 18.51 -20.78
C ALA A 67 7.77 19.66 -21.76
N LYS A 68 8.28 20.80 -21.24
CA LYS A 68 8.74 21.92 -22.05
C LYS A 68 9.94 21.54 -22.91
N ASP A 69 10.95 20.91 -22.33
CA ASP A 69 12.16 20.52 -23.06
C ASP A 69 11.89 19.42 -24.09
N TYR A 70 10.99 18.49 -23.76
CA TYR A 70 10.47 17.51 -24.69
C TYR A 70 9.81 18.17 -25.92
N SER A 71 8.97 19.16 -25.67
CA SER A 71 8.29 19.90 -26.75
C SER A 71 9.28 20.63 -27.65
N LYS A 72 10.31 21.26 -27.07
CA LYS A 72 11.39 21.92 -27.83
C LYS A 72 12.17 20.92 -28.66
N LEU A 73 12.55 19.78 -28.08
CA LEU A 73 13.27 18.72 -28.77
C LEU A 73 12.46 18.21 -29.96
N TYR A 74 11.17 17.93 -29.75
CA TYR A 74 10.27 17.50 -30.80
C TYR A 74 10.18 18.54 -31.93
N GLU A 75 9.98 19.82 -31.59
CA GLU A 75 9.91 20.90 -32.58
C GLU A 75 11.20 21.05 -33.37
N HIS A 76 12.35 20.95 -32.69
CA HIS A 76 13.65 20.96 -33.34
C HIS A 76 13.80 19.80 -34.32
N MET A 77 13.47 18.57 -33.91
CA MET A 77 13.51 17.39 -34.77
C MET A 77 12.54 17.48 -35.96
N ALA A 78 11.32 17.99 -35.73
CA ALA A 78 10.35 18.22 -36.79
C ALA A 78 10.88 19.22 -37.82
N LYS A 79 11.42 20.36 -37.36
CA LYS A 79 12.02 21.38 -38.23
C LYS A 79 13.22 20.83 -39.01
N THR A 80 14.15 20.16 -38.31
CA THR A 80 15.33 19.55 -38.92
C THR A 80 14.96 18.48 -39.95
N SER A 81 13.91 17.70 -39.69
CA SER A 81 13.40 16.71 -40.65
C SER A 81 12.87 17.37 -41.92
N THR A 82 12.11 18.46 -41.81
CA THR A 82 11.62 19.21 -42.98
C THR A 82 12.76 19.87 -43.76
N GLU A 83 13.80 20.35 -43.07
CA GLU A 83 14.96 20.99 -43.70
C GLU A 83 15.87 20.00 -44.44
N LEU A 84 16.19 18.86 -43.83
CA LEU A 84 17.05 17.84 -44.42
C LEU A 84 16.35 16.98 -45.46
N MET A 85 15.03 16.78 -45.32
CA MET A 85 14.24 15.89 -46.18
C MET A 85 12.98 16.60 -46.74
N PRO A 86 13.14 17.66 -47.56
CA PRO A 86 12.02 18.49 -48.02
C PRO A 86 11.06 17.79 -48.98
N ASN A 87 11.47 16.68 -49.61
CA ASN A 87 10.65 15.90 -50.54
C ASN A 87 10.06 14.63 -49.93
N LEU A 88 10.20 14.42 -48.61
CA LEU A 88 9.65 13.24 -47.95
C LEU A 88 8.13 13.42 -47.74
N PRO A 89 7.29 12.44 -48.15
CA PRO A 89 5.86 12.49 -47.87
C PRO A 89 5.60 12.62 -46.36
N GLU A 90 4.61 13.40 -45.94
CA GLU A 90 4.25 13.55 -44.51
C GLU A 90 3.92 12.21 -43.84
N GLN A 91 3.48 11.21 -44.61
CA GLN A 91 3.20 9.86 -44.12
C GLN A 91 4.47 9.12 -43.68
N ASP A 92 5.62 9.41 -44.30
CA ASP A 92 6.89 8.76 -44.01
C ASP A 92 7.74 9.55 -42.99
N ASN A 93 7.30 10.75 -42.61
CA ASN A 93 7.96 11.57 -41.59
C ASN A 93 7.39 11.28 -40.18
N PRO A 94 8.15 10.64 -39.28
CA PRO A 94 7.70 10.34 -37.92
C PRO A 94 7.47 11.58 -37.05
N PHE A 95 8.00 12.73 -37.46
CA PHE A 95 7.87 14.02 -36.78
C PHE A 95 6.84 14.95 -37.43
N ALA A 96 6.10 14.50 -38.45
CA ALA A 96 5.02 15.28 -39.05
C ALA A 96 3.79 15.42 -38.13
N ARG A 97 3.56 14.46 -37.22
CA ARG A 97 2.39 14.45 -36.33
C ARG A 97 2.75 14.77 -34.89
N ARG A 98 2.36 15.96 -34.40
CA ARG A 98 2.58 16.35 -33.00
C ARG A 98 1.92 15.35 -32.05
N ILE A 99 2.60 15.07 -30.96
CA ILE A 99 2.11 14.13 -29.94
C ILE A 99 0.84 14.66 -29.26
N SER A 100 0.71 15.98 -29.12
CA SER A 100 -0.50 16.65 -28.64
C SER A 100 -1.72 16.47 -29.55
N THR A 101 -1.52 16.04 -30.81
CA THR A 101 -2.58 15.79 -31.80
C THR A 101 -2.92 14.32 -31.98
N LEU A 102 -2.28 13.39 -31.24
CA LEU A 102 -2.82 12.03 -31.14
C LEU A 102 -4.14 12.13 -30.36
N GLU A 103 -5.26 11.90 -31.05
CA GLU A 103 -6.54 11.69 -30.38
C GLU A 103 -6.35 10.60 -29.32
N ALA A 104 -6.72 10.93 -28.07
CA ALA A 104 -6.81 9.94 -27.02
C ALA A 104 -7.67 8.78 -27.55
N VAL A 105 -7.10 7.58 -27.61
CA VAL A 105 -7.80 6.36 -28.02
C VAL A 105 -9.07 6.25 -27.16
N LYS A 106 -10.22 6.66 -27.71
CA LYS A 106 -11.51 6.71 -27.00
C LYS A 106 -12.09 5.31 -26.72
N ASP A 107 -11.39 4.25 -27.11
CA ASP A 107 -11.85 2.86 -27.03
C ASP A 107 -11.09 2.00 -26.00
N ALA A 108 -10.66 2.59 -24.87
CA ALA A 108 -10.12 1.83 -23.74
C ALA A 108 -11.19 1.32 -22.75
N LYS A 109 -12.47 1.22 -23.17
CA LYS A 109 -13.55 0.75 -22.28
C LYS A 109 -13.62 -0.78 -22.13
N GLN A 110 -12.78 -1.56 -22.83
CA GLN A 110 -12.90 -3.03 -22.85
C GLN A 110 -11.76 -3.81 -22.19
N THR A 111 -10.72 -3.18 -21.63
CA THR A 111 -9.56 -3.94 -21.10
C THR A 111 -9.24 -3.68 -19.63
N GLN A 112 -10.17 -3.06 -18.88
CA GLN A 112 -10.00 -2.83 -17.43
C GLN A 112 -9.99 -4.13 -16.59
N ASP A 113 -10.29 -5.28 -17.18
CA ASP A 113 -10.44 -6.56 -16.49
C ASP A 113 -9.15 -7.42 -16.41
N LYS A 114 -8.03 -6.94 -16.94
CA LYS A 114 -6.77 -7.71 -17.01
C LYS A 114 -5.62 -7.20 -16.14
N GLN A 115 -5.87 -6.29 -15.20
CA GLN A 115 -4.85 -5.98 -14.20
C GLN A 115 -4.82 -7.08 -13.14
N PRO A 116 -3.66 -7.73 -12.88
CA PRO A 116 -3.57 -8.82 -11.92
C PRO A 116 -4.02 -8.34 -10.54
N ARG A 117 -5.05 -8.94 -9.96
CA ARG A 117 -5.63 -8.55 -8.66
C ARG A 117 -4.92 -9.19 -7.47
N ASP A 118 -3.65 -9.58 -7.64
CA ASP A 118 -2.91 -10.43 -6.70
C ASP A 118 -2.57 -9.76 -5.37
N TYR A 119 -2.80 -8.44 -5.25
CA TYR A 119 -2.61 -7.64 -4.04
C TYR A 119 -3.89 -7.47 -3.19
N ALA A 120 -5.06 -7.87 -3.68
CA ALA A 120 -6.34 -7.64 -3.00
C ALA A 120 -6.87 -8.85 -2.21
N ASN A 121 -6.35 -10.05 -2.45
CA ASN A 121 -6.74 -11.23 -1.67
C ASN A 121 -5.85 -11.37 -0.44
N GLY A 122 -6.52 -11.39 0.72
CA GLY A 122 -5.95 -11.14 2.04
C GLY A 122 -4.74 -11.99 2.41
N ALA A 123 -3.86 -11.35 3.18
CA ALA A 123 -2.67 -11.89 3.82
C ALA A 123 -1.84 -12.80 2.89
N THR A 124 -0.80 -12.22 2.30
CA THR A 124 0.44 -12.95 1.98
C THR A 124 1.07 -13.43 3.30
N GLY A 125 0.36 -14.31 4.00
CA GLY A 125 0.71 -14.84 5.28
C GLY A 125 1.81 -15.87 5.09
N LEU A 126 3.05 -15.42 5.26
CA LEU A 126 4.18 -16.28 5.65
C LEU A 126 3.90 -17.00 6.99
N LEU A 127 2.83 -16.61 7.68
CA LEU A 127 2.25 -17.24 8.86
C LEU A 127 0.88 -17.83 8.50
N LYS A 128 0.85 -19.06 7.98
CA LYS A 128 -0.34 -19.91 8.03
C LYS A 128 -0.06 -21.02 9.04
N ASP A 129 -0.82 -21.04 10.13
CA ASP A 129 -0.86 -22.17 11.05
C ASP A 129 -1.30 -23.41 10.27
N GLN A 130 -0.41 -24.41 10.18
CA GLN A 130 -0.71 -25.69 9.54
C GLN A 130 -1.87 -26.36 10.29
N LYS A 131 -2.95 -26.63 9.56
CA LYS A 131 -3.90 -27.70 9.88
C LYS A 131 -3.87 -28.69 8.70
N PRO A 132 -3.44 -29.93 8.89
CA PRO A 132 -3.33 -30.88 7.80
C PRO A 132 -4.68 -31.59 7.61
N GLU A 133 -5.16 -31.62 6.37
CA GLU A 133 -6.16 -32.54 5.78
C GLU A 133 -6.80 -31.79 4.60
N SER A 134 -7.08 -32.34 3.44
CA SER A 134 -6.84 -33.64 2.81
C SER A 134 -7.59 -33.48 1.50
N VAL A 135 -6.96 -33.56 0.33
CA VAL A 135 -7.72 -33.85 -0.90
C VAL A 135 -6.83 -34.65 -1.84
N ALA A 136 -7.23 -35.90 -2.01
CA ALA A 136 -6.79 -36.81 -3.04
C ALA A 136 -7.22 -36.30 -4.42
N ASP A 137 -6.32 -36.35 -5.40
CA ASP A 137 -6.56 -37.04 -6.67
C ASP A 137 -5.24 -37.08 -7.46
N GLU A 138 -4.67 -38.27 -7.65
CA GLU A 138 -3.65 -38.49 -8.68
C GLU A 138 -4.16 -39.59 -9.61
N PRO A 139 -4.24 -39.34 -10.94
CA PRO A 139 -4.64 -40.34 -11.90
C PRO A 139 -3.46 -41.27 -12.22
N LYS A 140 -3.75 -42.57 -12.21
CA LYS A 140 -2.88 -43.67 -12.62
C LYS A 140 -2.61 -43.62 -14.15
N PRO A 141 -1.42 -44.03 -14.62
CA PRO A 141 -1.35 -45.17 -15.55
C PRO A 141 -0.22 -46.17 -15.14
N GLU A 142 -0.53 -47.46 -14.99
CA GLU A 142 -0.28 -48.55 -15.98
C GLU A 142 1.21 -48.96 -16.06
N THR A 143 1.59 -50.00 -15.29
CA THR A 143 1.89 -51.39 -15.72
C THR A 143 3.10 -51.56 -16.63
N GLU A 144 4.14 -52.21 -16.10
CA GLU A 144 4.83 -53.28 -16.83
C GLU A 144 5.54 -54.25 -15.86
N GLU A 145 5.24 -55.54 -16.03
CA GLU A 145 5.88 -56.68 -15.37
C GLU A 145 7.34 -56.85 -15.83
N SER A 146 8.25 -57.25 -14.92
CA SER A 146 9.33 -58.15 -15.31
C SER A 146 9.86 -58.95 -14.11
N LYS A 147 9.46 -60.23 -14.12
CA LYS A 147 10.11 -61.45 -13.63
C LYS A 147 11.41 -61.39 -12.81
N ALA A 148 11.33 -62.11 -11.69
CA ALA A 148 12.21 -63.20 -11.28
C ALA A 148 13.73 -62.94 -11.17
N SER A 149 14.24 -62.95 -9.94
CA SER A 149 15.02 -64.07 -9.36
C SER A 149 15.25 -63.82 -7.88
#